data_AF-S2QW07-F1
#
_entry.id   AF-S2QW07-F1
#
_cell.length_a   1.000
_cell.length_b   1.000
_cell.length_c   1.000
_cell.angle_alpha   90.00
_cell.angle_beta   90.00
_cell.angle_gamma   90.00
#
_symmetry.space_group_name_H-M   'P 1'
#
loop_
_entity.id
_entity.type
_entity.pdbx_description
1 polymer ?
#
loop_
_entity_poly.entity_id
_entity_poly.type
_entity_poly.pdbx_seq_one_letter_code
_entity_poly.pdbx_strand_id
1 'polypeptide(L)'
;MADTKKLQLMAPVSGLAMAITDVSDPVFSQKMMGDGFGIDPTDGQIAAPVDGRIMMIADTKHAIGIKADNGAELLVHLGIDTVELKGAPFEIDTAMDARVKAGDLIGSMDLDAIKKAGKKTTVIVAITNSKEVLDHLDVNAGEVNRGEEVAVMTPKPMAATAAAAPKNESKYAATARQIIADVGGSQNVNSLIHCITRLRFYLKDEQLPDDDTVKNIPGVIDVARANGQYQVVIGQAVTDVYDEVIKQLGPGYSNAEGTAQAIQETQLEAQDISGWGRVKHGLQALIGTITGSMIPVIGLLAASGMLKGILNILTTWGGLSVKNPTYEIINAMGDATFYFLPVIVGFTAAQKLGSDPVIVGIIGAFLIYPSIAQIATTGKVSGTLLGMGINANFFGLPVHIANYTYSIFPMIFAAWMAAKLEPWIKSWMPLVLRMIFSPLVEIFLVGMTVVLVVGPLITVASGAITAGIQALLSLTPMISDAIIAGFYQVLVIFGLHWAVIPIITAQLSSAHPESVLNGIVSISMIAQGAGALAVWVKTKH
;
A
#
# COMPACT_ATOMS: atom_id res chain seq x y z
N MET A 1 -28.37 23.15 17.94
CA MET A 1 -28.86 23.08 16.55
C MET A 1 -28.00 24.06 15.76
N ALA A 2 -27.05 23.57 14.97
CA ALA A 2 -26.24 24.45 14.13
C ALA A 2 -27.10 24.89 12.93
N ASP A 3 -27.24 26.20 12.74
CA ASP A 3 -27.98 26.82 11.66
C ASP A 3 -27.46 26.31 10.29
N THR A 4 -28.23 25.46 9.60
CA THR A 4 -28.00 25.14 8.19
C THR A 4 -28.38 26.35 7.36
N LYS A 5 -27.48 27.34 7.28
CA LYS A 5 -27.69 28.53 6.47
C LYS A 5 -27.88 28.13 5.01
N LYS A 6 -29.03 28.50 4.43
CA LYS A 6 -29.30 28.38 2.99
C LYS A 6 -28.21 29.14 2.22
N LEU A 7 -27.78 28.57 1.10
CA LEU A 7 -26.81 29.20 0.20
C LEU A 7 -27.56 29.84 -0.97
N GLN A 8 -27.36 31.14 -1.16
CA GLN A 8 -27.92 31.85 -2.30
C GLN A 8 -26.97 31.71 -3.50
N LEU A 9 -27.53 31.37 -4.65
CA LEU A 9 -26.81 31.27 -5.92
C LEU A 9 -27.20 32.44 -6.80
N MET A 10 -26.21 33.20 -7.23
CA MET A 10 -26.38 34.36 -8.09
C MET A 10 -26.32 33.95 -9.57
N ALA A 11 -27.03 34.69 -10.42
CA ALA A 11 -26.98 34.50 -11.86
C ALA A 11 -25.58 34.86 -12.41
N PRO A 12 -24.87 33.93 -13.06
CA PRO A 12 -23.56 34.22 -13.63
C PRO A 12 -23.64 35.13 -14.87
N VAL A 13 -24.80 35.24 -15.51
CA VAL A 13 -25.06 36.08 -16.71
C VAL A 13 -26.46 36.68 -16.61
N SER A 14 -26.71 37.80 -17.27
CA SER A 14 -28.07 38.34 -17.41
C SER A 14 -28.82 37.54 -18.49
N GLY A 15 -30.10 37.26 -18.31
CA GLY A 15 -30.87 36.52 -19.32
C GLY A 15 -32.14 35.87 -18.79
N LEU A 16 -32.61 34.84 -19.52
CA LEU A 16 -33.78 34.06 -19.16
C LEU A 16 -33.34 32.79 -18.41
N ALA A 17 -33.55 32.76 -17.09
CA ALA A 17 -33.30 31.61 -16.24
C ALA A 17 -34.37 30.53 -16.40
N MET A 18 -33.95 29.28 -16.38
CA MET A 18 -34.77 28.09 -16.51
C MET A 18 -34.32 26.99 -15.56
N ALA A 19 -35.22 26.07 -15.21
CA ALA A 19 -34.86 24.89 -14.45
C ALA A 19 -33.86 24.04 -15.24
N ILE A 20 -32.94 23.35 -14.56
CA ILE A 20 -31.95 22.51 -15.27
C ILE A 20 -32.61 21.46 -16.15
N THR A 21 -33.80 20.98 -15.79
CA THR A 21 -34.59 20.01 -16.57
C THR A 21 -35.08 20.55 -17.91
N ASP A 22 -35.14 21.87 -18.08
CA ASP A 22 -35.57 22.53 -19.32
C ASP A 22 -34.39 22.87 -20.24
N VAL A 23 -33.14 22.67 -19.76
CA VAL A 23 -31.93 22.85 -20.57
C VAL A 23 -31.92 21.82 -21.70
N SER A 24 -31.67 22.28 -22.92
CA SER A 24 -31.77 21.45 -24.12
C SER A 24 -30.64 20.42 -24.34
N ASP A 25 -29.85 20.14 -23.31
CA ASP A 25 -28.77 19.16 -23.29
C ASP A 25 -29.13 17.99 -22.34
N PRO A 26 -29.10 16.72 -22.79
CA PRO A 26 -29.45 15.57 -21.95
C PRO A 26 -28.54 15.35 -20.74
N VAL A 27 -27.27 15.73 -20.80
CA VAL A 27 -26.31 15.58 -19.68
C VAL A 27 -26.72 16.44 -18.50
N PHE A 28 -27.19 17.65 -18.77
CA PHE A 28 -27.66 18.57 -17.75
C PHE A 28 -29.13 18.38 -17.39
N SER A 29 -30.04 18.24 -18.37
CA SER A 29 -31.48 18.07 -18.09
C SER A 29 -31.83 16.80 -17.33
N GLN A 30 -31.04 15.74 -17.49
CA GLN A 30 -31.17 14.51 -16.70
C GLN A 30 -30.38 14.56 -15.39
N LYS A 31 -29.80 15.70 -15.03
CA LYS A 31 -29.01 15.94 -13.81
C LYS A 31 -27.82 14.97 -13.66
N MET A 32 -27.25 14.48 -14.77
CA MET A 32 -26.13 13.54 -14.72
C MET A 32 -24.87 14.19 -14.14
N MET A 33 -24.69 15.49 -14.36
CA MET A 33 -23.58 16.30 -13.84
C MET A 33 -23.92 17.07 -12.54
N GLY A 34 -25.10 16.85 -11.96
CA GLY A 34 -25.57 17.59 -10.78
C GLY A 34 -26.93 18.24 -10.97
N ASP A 35 -27.49 18.76 -9.87
CA ASP A 35 -28.69 19.60 -9.92
C ASP A 35 -28.29 21.08 -10.10
N GLY A 36 -29.18 21.94 -10.58
CA GLY A 36 -28.80 23.31 -10.89
C GLY A 36 -29.83 24.10 -11.68
N PHE A 37 -29.36 25.00 -12.53
CA PHE A 37 -30.19 25.82 -13.42
C PHE A 37 -29.44 26.21 -14.69
N GLY A 38 -30.20 26.59 -15.72
CA GLY A 38 -29.67 27.18 -16.96
C GLY A 38 -30.10 28.64 -17.11
N ILE A 39 -29.33 29.43 -17.85
CA ILE A 39 -29.70 30.80 -18.25
C ILE A 39 -29.39 30.96 -19.73
N ASP A 40 -30.36 31.39 -20.52
CA ASP A 40 -30.13 31.86 -21.89
C ASP A 40 -29.69 33.32 -21.85
N PRO A 41 -28.39 33.61 -22.13
CA PRO A 41 -27.81 34.91 -21.84
C PRO A 41 -28.24 36.00 -22.83
N THR A 42 -28.41 37.23 -22.32
CA THR A 42 -28.58 38.46 -23.11
C THR A 42 -27.28 39.27 -23.20
N ASP A 43 -26.31 39.01 -22.31
CA ASP A 43 -24.96 39.59 -22.34
C ASP A 43 -23.86 38.51 -22.22
N GLY A 44 -22.65 38.87 -22.61
CA GLY A 44 -21.50 37.95 -22.62
C GLY A 44 -20.62 38.02 -21.37
N GLN A 45 -20.97 38.78 -20.33
CA GLN A 45 -20.12 38.93 -19.15
C GLN A 45 -20.48 37.89 -18.08
N ILE A 46 -19.47 37.23 -17.53
CA ILE A 46 -19.64 36.10 -16.62
C ILE A 46 -19.21 36.50 -15.22
N ALA A 47 -20.10 36.34 -14.25
CA ALA A 47 -19.85 36.54 -12.84
C ALA A 47 -19.82 35.22 -12.06
N ALA A 48 -19.14 35.22 -10.91
CA ALA A 48 -19.17 34.10 -9.98
C ALA A 48 -20.58 33.96 -9.36
N PRO A 49 -21.19 32.76 -9.41
CA PRO A 49 -22.50 32.53 -8.81
C PRO A 49 -22.49 32.43 -7.28
N VAL A 50 -21.31 32.29 -6.66
CA VAL A 50 -21.16 32.03 -5.22
C VAL A 50 -19.81 32.51 -4.70
N ASP A 51 -19.73 32.82 -3.40
CA ASP A 51 -18.48 32.98 -2.68
C ASP A 51 -17.72 31.64 -2.62
N GLY A 52 -16.45 31.63 -3.04
CA GLY A 52 -15.67 30.39 -3.04
C GLY A 52 -14.27 30.50 -3.61
N ARG A 53 -13.68 29.35 -3.92
CA ARG A 53 -12.37 29.22 -4.56
C ARG A 53 -12.49 28.55 -5.93
N ILE A 54 -11.79 29.09 -6.93
CA ILE A 54 -11.68 28.47 -8.25
C ILE A 54 -10.86 27.18 -8.12
N MET A 55 -11.50 26.04 -8.38
CA MET A 55 -10.86 24.72 -8.27
C MET A 55 -10.47 24.14 -9.64
N MET A 56 -11.08 24.64 -10.71
CA MET A 56 -10.85 24.14 -12.06
C MET A 56 -11.18 25.23 -13.08
N ILE A 57 -10.34 25.35 -14.11
CA ILE A 57 -10.63 26.09 -15.34
C ILE A 57 -10.32 25.11 -16.48
N ALA A 58 -11.29 24.82 -17.33
CA ALA A 58 -11.09 23.89 -18.44
C ALA A 58 -10.05 24.45 -19.43
N ASP A 59 -9.25 23.58 -20.06
CA ASP A 59 -8.23 24.00 -21.03
C ASP A 59 -8.81 24.81 -22.19
N THR A 60 -10.02 24.47 -22.63
CA THR A 60 -10.76 25.20 -23.68
C THR A 60 -11.65 26.32 -23.11
N LYS A 61 -11.50 26.67 -21.83
CA LYS A 61 -12.14 27.80 -21.12
C LYS A 61 -13.67 27.80 -21.07
N HIS A 62 -14.32 26.78 -21.61
CA HIS A 62 -15.79 26.67 -21.64
C HIS A 62 -16.41 26.32 -20.28
N ALA A 63 -15.61 25.99 -19.25
CA ALA A 63 -16.13 25.62 -17.95
C ALA A 63 -15.21 26.07 -16.80
N ILE A 64 -15.82 26.47 -15.69
CA ILE A 64 -15.14 26.94 -14.48
C ILE A 64 -15.76 26.21 -13.28
N GLY A 65 -14.92 25.53 -12.49
CA GLY A 65 -15.30 24.87 -11.25
C GLY A 65 -15.02 25.75 -10.02
N ILE A 66 -16.00 25.93 -9.15
CA ILE A 66 -15.93 26.76 -7.94
C ILE A 66 -16.34 25.92 -6.73
N LYS A 67 -15.49 25.86 -5.70
CA LYS A 67 -15.85 25.26 -4.42
C LYS A 67 -16.29 26.36 -3.45
N ALA A 68 -17.57 26.34 -3.09
CA ALA A 68 -18.16 27.27 -2.14
C ALA A 68 -17.66 27.00 -0.71
N ASP A 69 -17.69 28.02 0.14
CA ASP A 69 -17.24 27.91 1.54
C ASP A 69 -18.06 26.89 2.37
N ASN A 70 -19.30 26.57 1.94
CA ASN A 70 -20.14 25.55 2.57
C ASN A 70 -19.90 24.12 2.05
N GLY A 71 -18.90 23.92 1.16
CA GLY A 71 -18.55 22.62 0.60
C GLY A 71 -19.30 22.23 -0.68
N ALA A 72 -20.23 23.05 -1.18
CA ALA A 72 -20.85 22.83 -2.48
C ALA A 72 -19.84 23.06 -3.61
N GLU A 73 -19.81 22.16 -4.59
CA GLU A 73 -18.95 22.25 -5.76
C GLU A 73 -19.82 22.61 -6.97
N LEU A 74 -19.58 23.78 -7.55
CA LEU A 74 -20.35 24.34 -8.65
C LEU A 74 -19.52 24.31 -9.94
N LEU A 75 -20.16 23.93 -11.03
CA LEU A 75 -19.63 24.01 -12.38
C LEU A 75 -20.42 25.05 -13.17
N VAL A 76 -19.74 26.12 -13.60
CA VAL A 76 -20.28 27.11 -14.53
C VAL A 76 -19.83 26.70 -15.93
N HIS A 77 -20.75 26.17 -16.74
CA HIS A 77 -20.52 25.71 -18.10
C HIS A 77 -21.08 26.72 -19.10
N LEU A 78 -20.26 27.15 -20.06
CA LEU A 78 -20.51 28.30 -20.94
C LEU A 78 -20.95 27.85 -22.32
N GLY A 79 -22.26 27.73 -22.53
CA GLY A 79 -22.84 27.23 -23.78
C GLY A 79 -22.80 25.69 -23.88
N ILE A 80 -23.57 25.13 -24.82
CA ILE A 80 -23.65 23.68 -25.04
C ILE A 80 -22.74 23.29 -26.22
N ASP A 81 -21.96 22.23 -26.05
CA ASP A 81 -20.96 21.72 -27.01
C ASP A 81 -19.89 22.75 -27.42
N THR A 82 -19.64 23.77 -26.60
CA THR A 82 -18.67 24.85 -26.86
C THR A 82 -17.23 24.45 -26.60
N VAL A 83 -16.99 23.30 -25.96
CA VAL A 83 -15.67 22.68 -25.85
C VAL A 83 -14.99 22.51 -27.22
N GLU A 84 -15.77 22.28 -28.27
CA GLU A 84 -15.29 22.13 -29.66
C GLU A 84 -14.72 23.43 -30.25
N LEU A 85 -15.03 24.59 -29.65
CA LEU A 85 -14.56 25.91 -30.09
C LEU A 85 -13.14 26.24 -29.57
N LYS A 86 -12.52 25.31 -28.82
CA LYS A 86 -11.11 25.37 -28.40
C LYS A 86 -10.70 26.68 -27.71
N GLY A 87 -11.61 27.28 -26.96
CA GLY A 87 -11.36 28.49 -26.17
C GLY A 87 -11.40 29.82 -26.93
N ALA A 88 -11.60 29.82 -28.24
CA ALA A 88 -11.63 31.06 -29.04
C ALA A 88 -12.69 32.10 -28.60
N PRO A 89 -13.93 31.71 -28.22
CA PRO A 89 -14.96 32.68 -27.85
C PRO A 89 -14.93 33.07 -26.36
N PHE A 90 -13.93 32.64 -25.57
CA PHE A 90 -13.92 32.79 -24.12
C PHE A 90 -12.66 33.51 -23.61
N GLU A 91 -12.85 34.52 -22.78
CA GLU A 91 -11.79 35.16 -22.00
C GLU A 91 -12.08 34.94 -20.52
N ILE A 92 -11.12 34.41 -19.76
CA ILE A 92 -11.29 34.11 -18.33
C ILE A 92 -10.37 35.05 -17.55
N ASP A 93 -10.97 35.83 -16.64
CA ASP A 93 -10.32 36.90 -15.88
C ASP A 93 -9.98 36.46 -14.44
N THR A 94 -9.96 35.15 -14.20
CA THR A 94 -9.61 34.55 -12.90
C THR A 94 -8.58 33.44 -13.06
N ALA A 95 -7.91 33.09 -11.96
CA ALA A 95 -6.87 32.07 -11.93
C ALA A 95 -7.28 30.88 -11.06
N MET A 96 -6.67 29.72 -11.31
CA MET A 96 -6.74 28.57 -10.41
C MET A 96 -6.38 28.98 -8.98
N ASP A 97 -7.06 28.40 -8.00
CA ASP A 97 -6.96 28.71 -6.57
C ASP A 97 -7.33 30.15 -6.16
N ALA A 98 -7.76 31.02 -7.09
CA ALA A 98 -8.23 32.37 -6.73
C ALA A 98 -9.50 32.30 -5.88
N ARG A 99 -9.62 33.19 -4.88
CA ARG A 99 -10.85 33.37 -4.11
C ARG A 99 -11.72 34.41 -4.82
N VAL A 100 -12.99 34.10 -5.00
CA VAL A 100 -13.99 34.97 -5.65
C VAL A 100 -15.18 35.19 -4.73
N LYS A 101 -15.83 36.34 -4.86
CA LYS A 101 -17.13 36.63 -4.24
C LYS A 101 -18.24 36.51 -5.27
N ALA A 102 -19.43 36.16 -4.81
CA ALA A 102 -20.62 36.13 -5.65
C ALA A 102 -20.82 37.51 -6.32
N GLY A 103 -20.99 37.51 -7.64
CA GLY A 103 -21.09 38.72 -8.46
C GLY A 103 -19.76 39.25 -9.00
N ASP A 104 -18.60 38.79 -8.54
CA ASP A 104 -17.31 39.18 -9.12
C ASP A 104 -17.23 38.74 -10.58
N LEU A 105 -16.72 39.60 -11.47
CA LEU A 105 -16.47 39.23 -12.85
C LEU A 105 -15.33 38.20 -12.92
N ILE A 106 -15.60 37.07 -13.57
CA ILE A 106 -14.65 35.96 -13.73
C ILE A 106 -14.30 35.67 -15.20
N GLY A 107 -14.97 36.33 -16.15
CA GLY A 107 -14.65 36.24 -17.56
C GLY A 107 -15.73 36.79 -18.47
N SER A 108 -15.60 36.49 -19.77
CA SER A 108 -16.58 36.81 -20.79
C SER A 108 -16.65 35.75 -21.89
N MET A 109 -17.77 35.73 -22.61
CA MET A 109 -18.04 34.89 -23.76
C MET A 109 -18.61 35.70 -24.94
N ASP A 110 -18.12 35.43 -26.15
CA ASP A 110 -18.65 36.01 -27.39
C ASP A 110 -19.88 35.22 -27.87
N LEU A 111 -21.06 35.73 -27.56
CA LEU A 111 -22.34 35.11 -27.92
C LEU A 111 -22.53 35.00 -29.44
N ASP A 112 -22.07 35.99 -30.20
CA ASP A 112 -22.24 36.01 -31.66
C ASP A 112 -21.32 34.98 -32.32
N ALA A 113 -20.09 34.82 -31.84
CA ALA A 113 -19.19 33.78 -32.28
C ALA A 113 -19.75 32.37 -32.00
N ILE A 114 -20.33 32.15 -30.82
CA ILE A 114 -20.95 30.87 -30.44
C ILE A 114 -22.15 30.55 -31.34
N LYS A 115 -23.04 31.52 -31.57
CA LYS A 115 -24.19 31.38 -32.49
C LYS A 115 -23.73 31.12 -33.93
N LYS A 116 -22.72 31.84 -34.41
CA LYS A 116 -22.15 31.67 -35.76
C LYS A 116 -21.53 30.28 -35.96
N ALA A 117 -21.02 29.67 -34.89
CA ALA A 117 -20.53 28.30 -34.90
C ALA A 117 -21.63 27.23 -34.78
N GLY A 118 -22.91 27.63 -34.72
CA GLY A 118 -24.05 26.71 -34.63
C GLY A 118 -24.22 26.07 -33.25
N LYS A 119 -23.63 26.66 -32.21
CA LYS A 119 -23.70 26.18 -30.81
C LYS A 119 -24.72 27.00 -30.01
N LYS A 120 -25.20 26.44 -28.91
CA LYS A 120 -26.15 27.13 -28.02
C LYS A 120 -25.38 27.91 -26.94
N THR A 121 -25.87 29.10 -26.62
CA THR A 121 -25.23 30.00 -25.66
C THR A 121 -25.67 29.78 -24.22
N THR A 122 -26.61 28.87 -23.95
CA THR A 122 -27.15 28.60 -22.61
C THR A 122 -26.02 28.34 -21.62
N VAL A 123 -25.91 29.20 -20.60
CA VAL A 123 -24.95 29.05 -19.49
C VAL A 123 -25.61 28.18 -18.43
N ILE A 124 -24.89 27.17 -17.95
CA ILE A 124 -25.42 26.17 -17.02
C ILE A 124 -24.61 26.23 -15.73
N VAL A 125 -25.30 26.32 -14.60
CA VAL A 125 -24.69 26.19 -13.27
C VAL A 125 -25.17 24.88 -12.68
N ALA A 126 -24.25 23.93 -12.49
CA ALA A 126 -24.54 22.62 -11.91
C ALA A 126 -23.77 22.42 -10.60
N ILE A 127 -24.45 21.94 -9.56
CA ILE A 127 -23.85 21.53 -8.29
C ILE A 127 -23.40 20.07 -8.45
N THR A 128 -22.11 19.86 -8.70
CA THR A 128 -21.56 18.56 -9.10
C THR A 128 -21.60 17.51 -7.99
N ASN A 129 -21.56 17.95 -6.74
CA ASN A 129 -21.75 17.10 -5.56
C ASN A 129 -23.18 17.19 -4.97
N SER A 130 -24.20 17.55 -5.77
CA SER A 130 -25.57 17.75 -5.29
C SER A 130 -26.13 16.58 -4.47
N LYS A 131 -25.81 15.34 -4.84
CA LYS A 131 -26.25 14.14 -4.09
C LYS A 131 -25.77 14.14 -2.62
N GLU A 132 -24.64 14.78 -2.35
CA GLU A 132 -23.99 14.82 -1.04
C GLU A 132 -24.48 16.02 -0.22
N VAL A 133 -24.57 17.19 -0.86
CA VAL A 133 -24.76 18.46 -0.12
C VAL A 133 -26.16 19.07 -0.25
N LEU A 134 -26.93 18.73 -1.29
CA LEU A 134 -28.19 19.42 -1.64
C LEU A 134 -29.41 18.62 -1.17
N ASP A 135 -30.24 19.21 -0.31
CA ASP A 135 -31.55 18.66 0.05
C ASP A 135 -32.59 19.07 -0.99
N HIS A 136 -32.69 20.38 -1.22
CA HIS A 136 -33.60 20.98 -2.19
C HIS A 136 -32.96 22.22 -2.83
N LEU A 137 -33.23 22.43 -4.11
CA LEU A 137 -32.86 23.64 -4.85
C LEU A 137 -34.13 24.34 -5.33
N ASP A 138 -34.36 25.54 -4.85
CA ASP A 138 -35.44 26.41 -5.30
C ASP A 138 -34.91 27.32 -6.41
N VAL A 139 -35.33 27.10 -7.66
CA VAL A 139 -34.90 27.91 -8.82
C VAL A 139 -36.01 28.88 -9.21
N ASN A 140 -35.68 30.16 -9.28
CA ASN A 140 -36.57 31.22 -9.75
C ASN A 140 -36.41 31.38 -11.26
N ALA A 141 -37.23 30.67 -12.03
CA ALA A 141 -37.24 30.82 -13.50
C ALA A 141 -37.85 32.17 -13.92
N GLY A 142 -37.29 32.80 -14.96
CA GLY A 142 -37.70 34.13 -15.42
C GLY A 142 -36.53 35.00 -15.88
N GLU A 143 -36.80 36.27 -16.17
CA GLU A 143 -35.74 37.24 -16.48
C GLU A 143 -34.96 37.58 -15.21
N VAL A 144 -33.62 37.55 -15.30
CA VAL A 144 -32.69 37.80 -14.20
C VAL A 144 -31.50 38.61 -14.69
N ASN A 145 -31.02 39.56 -13.89
CA ASN A 145 -29.77 40.27 -14.17
C ASN A 145 -28.57 39.55 -13.54
N ARG A 146 -27.39 39.67 -14.17
CA ARG A 146 -26.15 39.12 -13.62
C ARG A 146 -25.91 39.60 -12.19
N GLY A 147 -25.61 38.67 -11.29
CA GLY A 147 -25.39 38.95 -9.86
C GLY A 147 -26.66 39.01 -9.02
N GLU A 148 -27.85 38.87 -9.60
CA GLU A 148 -29.10 38.70 -8.84
C GLU A 148 -29.29 37.24 -8.40
N GLU A 149 -30.02 37.02 -7.31
CA GLU A 149 -30.35 35.69 -6.82
C GLU A 149 -31.27 34.96 -7.82
N VAL A 150 -30.81 33.80 -8.31
CA VAL A 150 -31.57 32.96 -9.25
C VAL A 150 -31.98 31.62 -8.63
N ALA A 151 -31.24 31.15 -7.63
CA ALA A 151 -31.60 29.93 -6.92
C ALA A 151 -31.17 29.96 -5.46
N VAL A 152 -31.90 29.24 -4.62
CA VAL A 152 -31.59 29.05 -3.21
C VAL A 152 -31.36 27.57 -2.95
N MET A 153 -30.12 27.23 -2.58
CA MET A 153 -29.73 25.89 -2.16
C MET A 153 -30.03 25.72 -0.68
N THR A 154 -30.90 24.76 -0.35
CA THR A 154 -31.06 24.27 1.02
C THR A 154 -30.09 23.11 1.22
N PRO A 155 -29.06 23.27 2.07
CA PRO A 155 -28.12 22.19 2.33
C PRO A 155 -28.81 21.08 3.13
N LYS A 156 -28.41 19.83 2.91
CA LYS A 156 -28.83 18.73 3.79
C LYS A 156 -28.48 19.06 5.24
N PRO A 157 -29.36 18.77 6.22
CA PRO A 157 -29.06 18.93 7.62
C PRO A 157 -27.70 18.28 7.91
N MET A 158 -26.81 19.03 8.55
CA MET A 158 -25.51 18.53 8.99
C MET A 158 -25.73 17.57 10.17
N ALA A 159 -26.34 16.41 9.90
CA ALA A 159 -25.97 15.20 10.60
C ALA A 159 -24.50 14.98 10.26
N ALA A 160 -23.68 14.77 11.29
CA ALA A 160 -22.29 14.31 11.13
C ALA A 160 -22.22 13.41 9.90
N THR A 161 -21.41 13.79 8.92
CA THR A 161 -21.28 13.15 7.61
C THR A 161 -20.86 11.69 7.78
N ALA A 162 -21.82 10.85 8.16
CA ALA A 162 -21.83 9.44 7.90
C ALA A 162 -22.21 9.34 6.43
N ALA A 163 -21.21 9.12 5.57
CA ALA A 163 -21.45 8.59 4.24
C ALA A 163 -22.46 7.44 4.38
N ALA A 164 -23.61 7.54 3.71
CA ALA A 164 -24.67 6.54 3.82
C ALA A 164 -24.07 5.14 3.60
N ALA A 165 -24.37 4.21 4.51
CA ALA A 165 -23.76 2.89 4.50
C ALA A 165 -24.07 2.16 3.18
N PRO A 166 -23.05 1.68 2.43
CA PRO A 166 -23.31 0.84 1.28
C PRO A 166 -23.97 -0.46 1.77
N LYS A 167 -24.98 -0.96 1.03
CA LYS A 167 -25.80 -2.14 1.40
C LYS A 167 -25.02 -3.46 1.60
N ASN A 168 -23.69 -3.45 1.45
CA ASN A 168 -22.78 -4.61 1.59
C ASN A 168 -21.43 -4.18 2.17
N GLU A 169 -21.45 -3.37 3.22
CA GLU A 169 -20.23 -2.86 3.82
C GLU A 169 -19.52 -3.90 4.70
N SER A 170 -18.18 -3.98 4.60
CA SER A 170 -17.37 -4.80 5.50
C SER A 170 -17.38 -4.23 6.94
N LYS A 171 -17.20 -5.08 7.96
CA LYS A 171 -17.09 -4.63 9.36
C LYS A 171 -16.04 -3.51 9.53
N TYR A 172 -14.92 -3.60 8.82
CA TYR A 172 -13.83 -2.62 8.88
C TYR A 172 -14.19 -1.31 8.19
N ALA A 173 -14.99 -1.34 7.13
CA ALA A 173 -15.48 -0.14 6.47
C ALA A 173 -16.47 0.64 7.33
N ALA A 174 -17.35 -0.07 8.06
CA ALA A 174 -18.23 0.55 9.04
C ALA A 174 -17.43 1.21 10.17
N THR A 175 -16.42 0.50 10.69
CA THR A 175 -15.51 0.99 11.74
C THR A 175 -14.73 2.21 11.27
N ALA A 176 -14.12 2.14 10.09
CA ALA A 176 -13.36 3.22 9.45
C ALA A 176 -14.21 4.48 9.28
N ARG A 177 -15.45 4.33 8.77
CA ARG A 177 -16.37 5.46 8.60
C ARG A 177 -16.67 6.14 9.92
N GLN A 178 -16.96 5.35 10.94
CA GLN A 178 -17.34 5.88 12.26
C GLN A 178 -16.16 6.61 12.89
N ILE A 179 -14.95 6.06 12.79
CA ILE A 179 -13.72 6.74 13.23
C ILE A 179 -13.52 8.06 12.48
N ILE A 180 -13.66 8.09 11.15
CA ILE A 180 -13.53 9.33 10.35
C ILE A 180 -14.54 10.39 10.82
N ALA A 181 -15.78 9.99 11.06
CA ALA A 181 -16.82 10.91 11.51
C ALA A 181 -16.48 11.50 12.90
N ASP A 182 -16.08 10.64 13.83
CA ASP A 182 -15.85 11.03 15.22
C ASP A 182 -14.52 11.77 15.43
N VAL A 183 -13.56 11.67 14.50
CA VAL A 183 -12.35 12.54 14.49
C VAL A 183 -12.59 13.89 13.81
N GLY A 184 -13.81 14.20 13.36
CA GLY A 184 -14.17 15.48 12.75
C GLY A 184 -14.20 15.52 11.23
N GLY A 185 -14.26 14.35 10.57
CA GLY A 185 -14.32 14.23 9.12
C GLY A 185 -13.00 14.50 8.40
N SER A 186 -13.00 14.36 7.07
CA SER A 186 -11.80 14.56 6.23
C SER A 186 -11.22 15.97 6.37
N GLN A 187 -12.07 16.96 6.62
CA GLN A 187 -11.67 18.34 6.84
C GLN A 187 -10.78 18.54 8.07
N ASN A 188 -10.92 17.70 9.11
CA ASN A 188 -10.11 17.79 10.34
C ASN A 188 -8.85 16.93 10.28
N VAL A 189 -8.72 16.03 9.30
CA VAL A 189 -7.53 15.19 9.14
C VAL A 189 -6.50 15.92 8.27
N ASN A 190 -5.25 16.01 8.72
CA ASN A 190 -4.11 16.45 7.89
C ASN A 190 -3.44 15.25 7.22
N SER A 191 -3.19 14.20 7.99
CA SER A 191 -2.68 12.93 7.47
C SER A 191 -2.98 11.79 8.45
N LEU A 192 -2.91 10.57 7.94
CA LEU A 192 -3.09 9.34 8.70
C LEU A 192 -1.91 8.41 8.45
N ILE A 193 -1.40 7.85 9.55
CA ILE A 193 -0.43 6.75 9.53
C ILE A 193 -0.94 5.63 10.45
N HIS A 194 -0.33 4.45 10.36
CA HIS A 194 -0.63 3.38 11.30
C HIS A 194 0.64 2.70 11.80
N CYS A 195 0.55 2.14 13.01
CA CYS A 195 1.55 1.18 13.49
C CYS A 195 0.95 -0.23 13.52
N ILE A 196 1.50 -1.12 14.35
CA ILE A 196 1.07 -2.52 14.44
C ILE A 196 -0.32 -2.66 15.08
N THR A 197 -0.73 -1.73 15.95
CA THR A 197 -2.00 -1.83 16.68
C THR A 197 -2.83 -0.55 16.71
N ARG A 198 -2.34 0.57 16.17
CA ARG A 198 -2.99 1.87 16.28
C ARG A 198 -3.03 2.62 14.96
N LEU A 199 -4.15 3.28 14.71
CA LEU A 199 -4.25 4.38 13.75
C LEU A 199 -3.77 5.66 14.44
N ARG A 200 -2.99 6.47 13.76
CA ARG A 200 -2.42 7.72 14.28
C ARG A 200 -2.80 8.86 13.35
N PHE A 201 -3.79 9.65 13.77
CA PHE A 201 -4.27 10.80 13.03
C PHE A 201 -3.48 12.05 13.42
N TYR A 202 -3.00 12.78 12.42
CA TYR A 202 -2.61 14.17 12.59
C TYR A 202 -3.82 15.03 12.27
N LEU A 203 -4.37 15.68 13.28
CA LEU A 203 -5.59 16.49 13.14
C LEU A 203 -5.23 17.98 13.02
N LYS A 204 -6.12 18.77 12.43
CA LYS A 204 -6.04 20.24 12.44
C LYS A 204 -6.43 20.79 13.80
N ASP A 205 -7.50 20.24 14.36
CA ASP A 205 -7.95 20.49 15.72
C ASP A 205 -7.96 19.16 16.49
N GLU A 206 -7.01 19.03 17.42
CA GLU A 206 -6.90 17.86 18.29
C GLU A 206 -7.99 17.80 19.35
N GLN A 207 -8.69 18.91 19.68
CA GLN A 207 -9.71 18.94 20.74
C GLN A 207 -11.10 18.53 20.25
N LEU A 208 -11.30 18.49 18.94
CA LEU A 208 -12.57 18.21 18.31
C LEU A 208 -13.07 16.76 18.52
N PRO A 209 -12.23 15.70 18.48
CA PRO A 209 -12.66 14.34 18.76
C PRO A 209 -13.04 14.14 20.23
N ASP A 210 -14.15 13.47 20.48
CA ASP A 210 -14.57 13.00 21.81
C ASP A 210 -14.07 11.57 22.07
N ASP A 211 -13.17 11.44 23.04
CA ASP A 211 -12.48 10.18 23.36
C ASP A 211 -13.46 9.08 23.79
N ASP A 212 -14.51 9.43 24.54
CA ASP A 212 -15.50 8.45 25.01
C ASP A 212 -16.35 7.94 23.85
N THR A 213 -16.69 8.82 22.90
CA THR A 213 -17.44 8.44 21.70
C THR A 213 -16.60 7.52 20.80
N VAL A 214 -15.32 7.85 20.56
CA VAL A 214 -14.43 7.04 19.73
C VAL A 214 -14.13 5.67 20.35
N LYS A 215 -14.00 5.58 21.68
CA LYS A 215 -13.81 4.29 22.37
C LYS A 215 -15.00 3.34 22.25
N ASN A 216 -16.21 3.86 22.06
CA ASN A 216 -17.42 3.07 21.93
C ASN A 216 -17.66 2.52 20.51
N ILE A 217 -16.80 2.87 19.54
CA ILE A 217 -16.89 2.35 18.17
C ILE A 217 -16.54 0.84 18.15
N PRO A 218 -17.36 -0.02 17.54
CA PRO A 218 -17.08 -1.45 17.44
C PRO A 218 -15.73 -1.74 16.77
N GLY A 219 -14.80 -2.37 17.50
CA GLY A 219 -13.45 -2.67 17.01
C GLY A 219 -12.36 -1.69 17.46
N VAL A 220 -12.73 -0.60 18.13
CA VAL A 220 -11.80 0.25 18.89
C VAL A 220 -11.64 -0.33 20.30
N ILE A 221 -10.39 -0.46 20.74
CA ILE A 221 -10.02 -0.99 22.05
C ILE A 221 -9.80 0.15 23.04
N ASP A 222 -9.12 1.22 22.61
CA ASP A 222 -8.80 2.38 23.43
C ASP A 222 -8.43 3.59 22.55
N VAL A 223 -8.32 4.77 23.17
CA VAL A 223 -7.87 6.01 22.54
C VAL A 223 -6.79 6.66 23.39
N ALA A 224 -5.74 7.15 22.74
CA ALA A 224 -4.64 7.86 23.40
C ALA A 224 -4.24 9.12 22.62
N ARG A 225 -3.73 10.13 23.34
CA ARG A 225 -3.21 11.37 22.76
C ARG A 225 -1.73 11.49 23.14
N ALA A 226 -0.84 11.44 22.16
CA ALA A 226 0.59 11.53 22.41
C ALA A 226 1.33 12.06 21.18
N ASN A 227 2.38 12.86 21.40
CA ASN A 227 3.25 13.41 20.35
C ASN A 227 2.51 14.18 19.24
N GLY A 228 1.46 14.93 19.59
CA GLY A 228 0.65 15.69 18.62
C GLY A 228 -0.16 14.79 17.66
N GLN A 229 -0.48 13.57 18.09
CA GLN A 229 -1.26 12.61 17.34
C GLN A 229 -2.45 12.12 18.17
N TYR A 230 -3.58 12.00 17.50
CA TYR A 230 -4.76 11.31 18.01
C TYR A 230 -4.68 9.83 17.64
N GLN A 231 -4.53 8.95 18.63
CA GLN A 231 -4.28 7.53 18.42
C GLN A 231 -5.51 6.70 18.75
N VAL A 232 -6.00 5.96 17.76
CA VAL A 232 -7.11 5.01 17.93
C VAL A 232 -6.54 3.59 17.94
N VAL A 233 -6.69 2.89 19.06
CA VAL A 233 -6.16 1.54 19.26
C VAL A 233 -7.15 0.53 18.69
N ILE A 234 -6.76 -0.18 17.63
CA ILE A 234 -7.61 -1.18 16.93
C ILE A 234 -7.15 -2.61 17.24
N GLY A 235 -5.84 -2.81 17.49
CA GLY A 235 -5.24 -4.13 17.61
C GLY A 235 -4.84 -4.73 16.26
N GLN A 236 -4.97 -6.05 16.10
CA GLN A 236 -4.43 -6.79 14.94
C GLN A 236 -5.11 -6.45 13.60
N ALA A 237 -6.31 -5.84 13.63
CA ALA A 237 -7.06 -5.45 12.44
C ALA A 237 -6.71 -4.02 11.95
N VAL A 238 -5.66 -3.40 12.47
CA VAL A 238 -5.34 -1.99 12.17
C VAL A 238 -5.10 -1.74 10.69
N THR A 239 -4.48 -2.68 9.97
CA THR A 239 -4.20 -2.52 8.53
C THR A 239 -5.50 -2.53 7.74
N ASP A 240 -6.42 -3.45 8.05
CA ASP A 240 -7.71 -3.56 7.37
C ASP A 240 -8.57 -2.30 7.59
N VAL A 241 -8.52 -1.73 8.80
CA VAL A 241 -9.22 -0.48 9.10
C VAL A 241 -8.50 0.71 8.46
N TYR A 242 -7.17 0.76 8.46
CA TYR A 242 -6.39 1.82 7.82
C TYR A 242 -6.67 1.91 6.32
N ASP A 243 -6.60 0.79 5.60
CA ASP A 243 -6.81 0.75 4.15
C ASP A 243 -8.19 1.31 3.78
N GLU A 244 -9.19 0.99 4.59
CA GLU A 244 -10.55 1.44 4.38
C GLU A 244 -10.77 2.90 4.81
N VAL A 245 -10.04 3.38 5.83
CA VAL A 245 -9.99 4.83 6.15
C VAL A 245 -9.36 5.62 5.01
N ILE A 246 -8.24 5.15 4.44
CA ILE A 246 -7.58 5.80 3.30
C ILE A 246 -8.46 5.77 2.05
N LYS A 247 -9.18 4.67 1.82
CA LYS A 247 -10.14 4.57 0.71
C LYS A 247 -11.30 5.56 0.83
N GLN A 248 -11.74 5.86 2.05
CA GLN A 248 -12.81 6.82 2.33
C GLN A 248 -12.34 8.28 2.35
N LEU A 249 -11.12 8.55 2.85
CA LEU A 249 -10.54 9.91 2.88
C LEU A 249 -9.88 10.32 1.56
N GLY A 250 -9.36 9.36 0.81
CA GLY A 250 -8.58 9.55 -0.40
C GLY A 250 -7.06 9.35 -0.19
N PRO A 251 -6.31 9.00 -1.24
CA PRO A 251 -4.89 8.65 -1.15
C PRO A 251 -3.99 9.79 -0.67
N GLY A 252 -4.42 11.05 -0.80
CA GLY A 252 -3.66 12.23 -0.34
C GLY A 252 -3.49 12.35 1.18
N TYR A 253 -4.24 11.56 1.96
CA TYR A 253 -4.11 11.50 3.42
C TYR A 253 -3.16 10.40 3.90
N SER A 254 -2.72 9.52 3.00
CA SER A 254 -1.76 8.47 3.32
C SER A 254 -0.35 9.03 3.39
N ASN A 255 0.37 8.76 4.48
CA ASN A 255 1.79 9.08 4.59
C ASN A 255 2.59 7.79 4.78
N ALA A 256 3.07 7.24 3.67
CA ALA A 256 3.83 5.99 3.65
C ALA A 256 5.16 6.10 4.41
N GLU A 257 5.84 7.25 4.32
CA GLU A 257 7.09 7.53 5.04
C GLU A 257 6.83 7.64 6.56
N GLY A 258 5.77 8.34 6.96
CA GLY A 258 5.35 8.46 8.36
C GLY A 258 4.86 7.12 8.94
N THR A 259 4.18 6.29 8.15
CA THR A 259 3.76 4.93 8.54
C THR A 259 4.97 4.02 8.79
N ALA A 260 5.98 4.08 7.90
CA ALA A 260 7.23 3.35 8.11
C ALA A 260 7.95 3.78 9.40
N GLN A 261 7.97 5.09 9.70
CA GLN A 261 8.54 5.65 10.93
C GLN A 261 7.73 5.27 12.19
N ALA A 262 6.39 5.32 12.17
CA ALA A 262 5.55 4.95 13.31
C ALA A 262 5.54 3.45 13.64
N ILE A 263 5.68 2.58 12.62
CA ILE A 263 5.94 1.16 12.82
C ILE A 263 7.30 0.96 13.50
N GLN A 264 8.30 1.76 13.14
CA GLN A 264 9.62 1.73 13.76
C GLN A 264 9.54 2.23 15.22
N GLU A 265 8.93 3.37 15.51
CA GLU A 265 8.75 3.91 16.87
C GLU A 265 8.02 2.97 17.83
N THR A 266 6.97 2.29 17.36
CA THR A 266 6.23 1.31 18.19
C THR A 266 7.08 0.07 18.53
N GLN A 267 8.12 -0.20 17.74
CA GLN A 267 9.13 -1.23 18.02
C GLN A 267 10.28 -0.72 18.91
N LEU A 268 10.40 0.60 19.14
CA LEU A 268 11.50 1.26 19.85
C LEU A 268 11.16 1.68 21.29
N GLU A 269 9.92 1.56 21.76
CA GLU A 269 9.55 1.79 23.18
C GLU A 269 10.00 0.63 24.09
N ALA A 270 11.32 0.53 24.28
CA ALA A 270 11.96 -0.05 25.45
C ALA A 270 13.37 0.55 25.57
N GLN A 271 13.47 1.74 26.15
CA GLN A 271 14.76 2.36 26.48
C GLN A 271 15.39 1.62 27.66
N ASP A 272 16.42 0.81 27.37
CA ASP A 272 17.46 0.47 28.34
C ASP A 272 18.83 0.62 27.66
N ILE A 273 19.62 1.58 28.15
CA ILE A 273 20.86 2.08 27.54
C ILE A 273 22.07 1.32 28.08
N SER A 274 21.99 -0.01 28.19
CA SER A 274 23.13 -0.87 28.48
C SER A 274 23.73 -1.47 27.20
N GLY A 275 24.99 -1.94 27.25
CA GLY A 275 25.62 -2.65 26.12
C GLY A 275 24.82 -3.89 25.67
N TRP A 276 24.14 -4.55 26.62
CA TRP A 276 23.19 -5.63 26.35
C TRP A 276 21.89 -5.11 25.72
N GLY A 277 21.44 -3.92 26.12
CA GLY A 277 20.33 -3.20 25.49
C GLY A 277 20.55 -2.94 24.01
N ARG A 278 21.75 -2.53 23.59
CA ARG A 278 22.10 -2.34 22.17
C ARG A 278 22.07 -3.64 21.35
N VAL A 279 22.57 -4.74 21.90
CA VAL A 279 22.52 -6.06 21.23
C VAL A 279 21.08 -6.54 21.11
N LYS A 280 20.30 -6.44 22.19
CA LYS A 280 18.87 -6.77 22.19
C LYS A 280 18.10 -5.93 21.17
N HIS A 281 18.43 -4.65 21.07
CA HIS A 281 17.83 -3.73 20.11
C HIS A 281 18.17 -4.09 18.66
N GLY A 282 19.44 -4.37 18.36
CA GLY A 282 19.85 -4.83 17.04
C GLY A 282 19.19 -6.15 16.63
N LEU A 283 19.07 -7.09 17.58
CA LEU A 283 18.37 -8.35 17.37
C LEU A 283 16.86 -8.13 17.14
N GLN A 284 16.22 -7.26 17.92
CA GLN A 284 14.80 -6.91 17.74
C GLN A 284 14.55 -6.22 16.40
N ALA A 285 15.42 -5.29 15.99
CA ALA A 285 15.33 -4.64 14.68
C ALA A 285 15.51 -5.65 13.53
N LEU A 286 16.44 -6.61 13.67
CA LEU A 286 16.62 -7.69 12.70
C LEU A 286 15.38 -8.59 12.63
N ILE A 287 14.84 -9.03 13.77
CA ILE A 287 13.61 -9.83 13.83
C ILE A 287 12.45 -9.05 13.20
N GLY A 288 12.28 -7.78 13.54
CA GLY A 288 11.25 -6.91 12.98
C GLY A 288 11.38 -6.73 11.46
N THR A 289 12.62 -6.69 10.94
CA THR A 289 12.89 -6.63 9.50
C THR A 289 12.54 -7.95 8.81
N ILE A 290 12.95 -9.09 9.39
CA ILE A 290 12.61 -10.43 8.88
C ILE A 290 11.09 -10.61 8.85
N THR A 291 10.42 -10.39 9.98
CA THR A 291 8.96 -10.49 10.08
C THR A 291 8.28 -9.53 9.11
N GLY A 292 8.70 -8.27 9.06
CA GLY A 292 8.15 -7.26 8.15
C GLY A 292 8.28 -7.64 6.68
N SER A 293 9.44 -8.17 6.26
CA SER A 293 9.65 -8.64 4.89
C SER A 293 8.83 -9.89 4.54
N MET A 294 8.47 -10.70 5.55
CA MET A 294 7.79 -11.98 5.33
C MET A 294 6.28 -11.92 5.40
N ILE A 295 5.69 -10.96 6.12
CA ILE A 295 4.24 -10.80 6.23
C ILE A 295 3.50 -10.92 4.89
N PRO A 296 3.91 -10.22 3.80
CA PRO A 296 3.21 -10.31 2.51
C PRO A 296 3.32 -11.69 1.83
N VAL A 297 4.28 -12.53 2.25
CA VAL A 297 4.61 -13.81 1.62
C VAL A 297 4.05 -15.01 2.38
N ILE A 298 3.66 -14.85 3.65
CA ILE A 298 3.18 -15.95 4.52
C ILE A 298 2.00 -16.70 3.90
N GLY A 299 0.99 -15.96 3.40
CA GLY A 299 -0.20 -16.58 2.79
C GLY A 299 0.15 -17.38 1.54
N LEU A 300 1.08 -16.87 0.73
CA LEU A 300 1.56 -17.53 -0.48
C LEU A 300 2.33 -18.82 -0.14
N LEU A 301 3.17 -18.80 0.90
CA LEU A 301 3.87 -20.00 1.40
C LEU A 301 2.91 -21.07 1.90
N ALA A 302 1.86 -20.66 2.63
CA ALA A 302 0.83 -21.59 3.09
C ALA A 302 0.08 -22.24 1.93
N ALA A 303 -0.34 -21.46 0.93
CA ALA A 303 -1.01 -21.96 -0.27
C ALA A 303 -0.12 -22.94 -1.04
N SER A 304 1.14 -22.57 -1.28
CA SER A 304 2.14 -23.43 -1.93
C SER A 304 2.40 -24.72 -1.15
N GLY A 305 2.53 -24.65 0.17
CA GLY A 305 2.69 -25.82 1.04
C GLY A 305 1.48 -26.76 0.98
N MET A 306 0.26 -26.22 1.05
CA MET A 306 -0.98 -27.01 0.91
C MET A 306 -1.08 -27.68 -0.46
N LEU A 307 -0.74 -26.97 -1.54
CA LEU A 307 -0.75 -27.53 -2.89
C LEU A 307 0.24 -28.70 -3.03
N LYS A 308 1.46 -28.55 -2.51
CA LYS A 308 2.45 -29.65 -2.47
C LYS A 308 1.98 -30.82 -1.60
N GLY A 309 1.30 -30.55 -0.49
CA GLY A 309 0.69 -31.58 0.37
C GLY A 309 -0.39 -32.38 -0.37
N ILE A 310 -1.30 -31.70 -1.07
CA ILE A 310 -2.33 -32.35 -1.90
C ILE A 310 -1.68 -33.17 -3.02
N LEU A 311 -0.68 -32.61 -3.70
CA LEU A 311 0.06 -33.32 -4.73
C LEU A 311 0.68 -34.61 -4.19
N ASN A 312 1.27 -34.56 -2.99
CA ASN A 312 1.86 -35.73 -2.34
C ASN A 312 0.81 -36.82 -2.01
N ILE A 313 -0.41 -36.43 -1.64
CA ILE A 313 -1.53 -37.38 -1.44
C ILE A 313 -1.92 -38.02 -2.78
N LEU A 314 -2.01 -37.24 -3.86
CA LEU A 314 -2.34 -37.73 -5.19
C LEU A 314 -1.26 -38.68 -5.75
N THR A 315 0.01 -38.44 -5.45
CA THR A 315 1.10 -39.34 -5.86
C THR A 315 1.14 -40.61 -5.03
N THR A 316 0.91 -40.51 -3.72
CA THR A 316 1.03 -41.66 -2.80
C THR A 316 -0.19 -42.57 -2.85
N TRP A 317 -1.40 -42.00 -2.88
CA TRP A 317 -2.67 -42.75 -2.82
C TRP A 317 -3.55 -42.58 -4.06
N GLY A 318 -3.37 -41.49 -4.81
CA GLY A 318 -4.16 -41.20 -6.02
C GLY A 318 -3.63 -41.80 -7.32
N GLY A 319 -2.50 -42.53 -7.29
CA GLY A 319 -1.91 -43.16 -8.47
C GLY A 319 -1.25 -42.21 -9.47
N LEU A 320 -1.08 -40.92 -9.14
CA LEU A 320 -0.39 -39.96 -10.01
C LEU A 320 1.12 -40.22 -10.01
N SER A 321 1.67 -40.59 -11.16
CA SER A 321 3.12 -40.79 -11.30
C SER A 321 3.89 -39.47 -11.29
N VAL A 322 5.05 -39.44 -10.61
CA VAL A 322 5.99 -38.29 -10.61
C VAL A 322 6.59 -37.99 -11.98
N LYS A 323 6.46 -38.91 -12.95
CA LYS A 323 6.88 -38.71 -14.34
C LYS A 323 5.77 -38.13 -15.23
N ASN A 324 4.57 -37.94 -14.68
CA ASN A 324 3.44 -37.43 -15.43
C ASN A 324 3.58 -35.90 -15.59
N PRO A 325 3.38 -35.33 -16.79
CA PRO A 325 3.41 -33.87 -16.98
C PRO A 325 2.45 -33.11 -16.04
N THR A 326 1.32 -33.70 -15.68
CA THR A 326 0.39 -33.12 -14.68
C THR A 326 1.07 -32.95 -13.32
N TYR A 327 1.87 -33.94 -12.89
CA TYR A 327 2.65 -33.82 -11.67
C TYR A 327 3.65 -32.66 -11.78
N GLU A 328 4.39 -32.57 -12.88
CA GLU A 328 5.39 -31.52 -13.08
C GLU A 328 4.77 -30.12 -13.04
N ILE A 329 3.62 -29.92 -13.69
CA ILE A 329 2.90 -28.64 -13.71
C ILE A 329 2.43 -28.25 -12.30
N ILE A 330 1.76 -29.17 -11.59
CA ILE A 330 1.27 -28.88 -10.23
C ILE A 330 2.43 -28.70 -9.24
N ASN A 331 3.49 -29.49 -9.39
CA ASN A 331 4.69 -29.34 -8.58
C ASN A 331 5.33 -27.97 -8.82
N ALA A 332 5.44 -27.52 -10.07
CA ALA A 332 5.96 -26.19 -10.40
C ALA A 332 5.10 -25.07 -9.80
N MET A 333 3.76 -25.19 -9.84
CA MET A 333 2.85 -24.25 -9.18
C MET A 333 3.09 -24.18 -7.67
N GLY A 334 3.23 -25.34 -7.03
CA GLY A 334 3.50 -25.43 -5.60
C GLY A 334 4.90 -24.95 -5.23
N ASP A 335 5.89 -25.19 -6.09
CA ASP A 335 7.30 -24.90 -5.81
C ASP A 335 7.69 -23.46 -6.13
N ALA A 336 7.00 -22.79 -7.07
CA ALA A 336 7.35 -21.44 -7.54
C ALA A 336 7.58 -20.44 -6.39
N THR A 337 6.67 -20.37 -5.42
CA THR A 337 6.81 -19.48 -4.25
C THR A 337 8.09 -19.71 -3.47
N PHE A 338 8.44 -20.99 -3.27
CA PHE A 338 9.64 -21.38 -2.57
C PHE A 338 10.87 -21.09 -3.45
N TYR A 339 10.84 -21.46 -4.72
CA TYR A 339 11.96 -21.31 -5.63
C TYR A 339 12.34 -19.83 -5.84
N PHE A 340 11.33 -18.98 -6.06
CA PHE A 340 11.46 -17.54 -6.26
C PHE A 340 11.44 -16.73 -4.97
N LEU A 341 11.55 -17.39 -3.81
CA LEU A 341 11.57 -16.73 -2.51
C LEU A 341 12.61 -15.60 -2.43
N PRO A 342 13.85 -15.72 -2.96
CA PRO A 342 14.79 -14.61 -2.96
C PRO A 342 14.28 -13.37 -3.70
N VAL A 343 13.57 -13.54 -4.82
CA VAL A 343 12.99 -12.43 -5.58
C VAL A 343 11.88 -11.75 -4.77
N ILE A 344 10.96 -12.56 -4.23
CA ILE A 344 9.80 -12.07 -3.49
C ILE A 344 10.23 -11.39 -2.19
N VAL A 345 11.09 -12.05 -1.40
CA VAL A 345 11.67 -11.50 -0.16
C VAL A 345 12.47 -10.24 -0.45
N GLY A 346 13.30 -10.25 -1.50
CA GLY A 346 14.12 -9.08 -1.84
C GLY A 346 13.26 -7.86 -2.12
N PHE A 347 12.20 -8.06 -2.89
CA PHE A 347 11.22 -7.01 -3.20
C PHE A 347 10.50 -6.50 -1.95
N THR A 348 9.95 -7.39 -1.12
CA THR A 348 9.21 -6.99 0.10
C THR A 348 10.13 -6.42 1.19
N ALA A 349 11.36 -6.92 1.31
CA ALA A 349 12.36 -6.38 2.23
C ALA A 349 12.80 -4.98 1.80
N ALA A 350 12.94 -4.74 0.50
CA ALA A 350 13.25 -3.42 -0.04
C ALA A 350 12.15 -2.40 0.25
N GLN A 351 10.88 -2.78 0.06
CA GLN A 351 9.74 -1.95 0.49
C GLN A 351 9.80 -1.63 1.99
N LYS A 352 10.20 -2.59 2.82
CA LYS A 352 10.28 -2.41 4.28
C LYS A 352 11.46 -1.53 4.71
N LEU A 353 12.59 -1.62 4.01
CA LEU A 353 13.85 -0.97 4.37
C LEU A 353 14.10 0.34 3.64
N GLY A 354 13.24 0.72 2.69
CA GLY A 354 13.32 1.99 1.97
C GLY A 354 14.33 2.00 0.81
N SER A 355 14.62 0.83 0.23
CA SER A 355 15.39 0.71 -1.02
C SER A 355 14.47 0.40 -2.20
N ASP A 356 14.93 0.59 -3.44
CA ASP A 356 14.15 0.26 -4.64
C ASP A 356 13.76 -1.25 -4.70
N PRO A 357 12.46 -1.59 -4.68
CA PRO A 357 12.00 -2.98 -4.72
C PRO A 357 12.34 -3.74 -6.00
N VAL A 358 12.33 -3.04 -7.14
CA VAL A 358 12.58 -3.64 -8.45
C VAL A 358 14.06 -4.00 -8.55
N ILE A 359 14.96 -3.10 -8.17
CA ILE A 359 16.41 -3.34 -8.18
C ILE A 359 16.76 -4.55 -7.31
N VAL A 360 16.25 -4.58 -6.07
CA VAL A 360 16.54 -5.69 -5.15
C VAL A 360 15.86 -6.99 -5.60
N GLY A 361 14.68 -6.93 -6.19
CA GLY A 361 14.04 -8.08 -6.83
C GLY A 361 14.88 -8.67 -7.97
N ILE A 362 15.49 -7.82 -8.81
CA ILE A 362 16.41 -8.24 -9.88
C ILE A 362 17.69 -8.87 -9.31
N ILE A 363 18.23 -8.34 -8.21
CA ILE A 363 19.35 -8.98 -7.50
C ILE A 363 18.94 -10.40 -7.04
N GLY A 364 17.73 -10.55 -6.49
CA GLY A 364 17.19 -11.87 -6.13
C GLY A 364 17.10 -12.82 -7.32
N ALA A 365 16.65 -12.31 -8.48
CA ALA A 365 16.55 -13.09 -9.71
C ALA A 365 17.93 -13.51 -10.24
N PHE A 366 18.94 -12.65 -10.11
CA PHE A 366 20.32 -12.97 -10.42
C PHE A 366 20.85 -14.13 -9.58
N LEU A 367 20.61 -14.13 -8.26
CA LEU A 367 21.13 -15.17 -7.36
C LEU A 367 20.59 -16.56 -7.65
N ILE A 368 19.37 -16.66 -8.19
CA ILE A 368 18.72 -17.92 -8.57
C ILE A 368 18.75 -18.17 -10.07
N TYR A 369 19.45 -17.34 -10.84
CA TYR A 369 19.50 -17.48 -12.28
C TYR A 369 20.05 -18.87 -12.64
N PRO A 370 19.50 -19.60 -13.64
CA PRO A 370 19.79 -21.02 -13.84
C PRO A 370 21.28 -21.36 -13.94
N SER A 371 22.08 -20.53 -14.60
CA SER A 371 23.53 -20.76 -14.68
C SER A 371 24.26 -20.56 -13.36
N ILE A 372 23.82 -19.63 -12.50
CA ILE A 372 24.36 -19.44 -11.15
C ILE A 372 23.99 -20.62 -10.25
N ALA A 373 22.73 -21.05 -10.28
CA ALA A 373 22.26 -22.22 -9.54
C ALA A 373 22.98 -23.50 -9.98
N GLN A 374 23.30 -23.63 -11.27
CA GLN A 374 24.04 -24.78 -11.80
C GLN A 374 25.48 -24.84 -11.29
N ILE A 375 26.17 -23.69 -11.17
CA ILE A 375 27.52 -23.61 -10.58
C ILE A 375 27.49 -24.10 -9.13
N ALA A 376 26.48 -23.70 -8.36
CA ALA A 376 26.34 -24.07 -6.95
C ALA A 376 26.09 -25.58 -6.74
N THR A 377 25.42 -26.25 -7.68
CA THR A 377 24.95 -27.64 -7.52
C THR A 377 25.82 -28.67 -8.25
N THR A 378 26.30 -28.34 -9.44
CA THR A 378 27.01 -29.28 -10.33
C THR A 378 28.38 -28.79 -10.78
N GLY A 379 28.82 -27.63 -10.28
CA GLY A 379 30.12 -27.05 -10.58
C GLY A 379 31.26 -27.96 -10.12
N LYS A 380 32.29 -28.10 -10.96
CA LYS A 380 33.50 -28.85 -10.61
C LYS A 380 34.21 -28.13 -9.46
N VAL A 381 34.35 -28.83 -8.33
CA VAL A 381 35.10 -28.33 -7.17
C VAL A 381 36.58 -28.48 -7.46
N SER A 382 37.29 -27.35 -7.57
CA SER A 382 38.71 -27.30 -7.96
C SER A 382 39.66 -27.22 -6.75
N GLY A 383 39.12 -27.26 -5.53
CA GLY A 383 39.85 -27.16 -4.28
C GLY A 383 38.92 -26.79 -3.13
N THR A 384 39.46 -26.64 -1.93
CA THR A 384 38.72 -26.19 -0.74
C THR A 384 39.36 -24.96 -0.13
N LEU A 385 38.53 -23.99 0.26
CA LEU A 385 38.92 -22.78 0.99
C LEU A 385 38.03 -22.64 2.21
N LEU A 386 38.62 -22.58 3.41
CA LEU A 386 37.89 -22.49 4.68
C LEU A 386 36.82 -23.59 4.85
N GLY A 387 37.08 -24.80 4.35
CA GLY A 387 36.15 -25.93 4.39
C GLY A 387 35.04 -25.90 3.32
N MET A 388 35.02 -24.90 2.43
CA MET A 388 34.07 -24.78 1.33
C MET A 388 34.70 -25.19 0.01
N GLY A 389 33.95 -25.89 -0.85
CA GLY A 389 34.41 -26.27 -2.19
C GLY A 389 34.45 -25.07 -3.15
N ILE A 390 35.61 -24.79 -3.75
CA ILE A 390 35.76 -23.72 -4.75
C ILE A 390 35.17 -24.22 -6.06
N ASN A 391 34.05 -23.62 -6.49
CA ASN A 391 33.28 -24.06 -7.67
C ASN A 391 33.22 -23.00 -8.78
N ALA A 392 33.78 -21.81 -8.57
CA ALA A 392 33.89 -20.78 -9.60
C ALA A 392 35.14 -19.90 -9.44
N ASN A 393 35.38 -19.07 -10.45
CA ASN A 393 36.39 -18.04 -10.46
C ASN A 393 35.75 -16.70 -10.85
N PHE A 394 36.05 -15.64 -10.08
CA PHE A 394 35.60 -14.28 -10.34
C PHE A 394 36.81 -13.34 -10.47
N PHE A 395 37.11 -12.86 -11.68
CA PHE A 395 38.30 -12.04 -11.99
C PHE A 395 39.64 -12.61 -11.48
N GLY A 396 39.84 -13.92 -11.59
CA GLY A 396 41.03 -14.60 -11.10
C GLY A 396 40.93 -15.05 -9.64
N LEU A 397 39.94 -14.55 -8.88
CA LEU A 397 39.72 -14.93 -7.49
C LEU A 397 38.93 -16.25 -7.41
N PRO A 398 39.43 -17.28 -6.71
CA PRO A 398 38.67 -18.49 -6.47
C PRO A 398 37.53 -18.22 -5.49
N VAL A 399 36.31 -18.58 -5.86
CA VAL A 399 35.11 -18.28 -5.06
C VAL A 399 34.21 -19.50 -4.91
N HIS A 400 33.46 -19.51 -3.82
CA HIS A 400 32.40 -20.48 -3.57
C HIS A 400 31.05 -19.82 -3.82
N ILE A 401 30.35 -20.27 -4.85
CA ILE A 401 28.97 -19.89 -5.14
C ILE A 401 28.06 -20.87 -4.40
N ALA A 402 27.35 -20.35 -3.40
CA ALA A 402 26.32 -21.09 -2.68
C ALA A 402 25.02 -21.20 -3.50
N ASN A 403 24.16 -22.16 -3.16
CA ASN A 403 22.81 -22.20 -3.70
C ASN A 403 21.92 -21.23 -2.92
N TYR A 404 21.35 -20.25 -3.63
CA TYR A 404 20.47 -19.25 -3.04
C TYR A 404 18.98 -19.53 -3.27
N THR A 405 18.62 -20.58 -4.00
CA THR A 405 17.22 -20.99 -4.13
C THR A 405 16.64 -21.20 -2.73
N TYR A 406 15.40 -20.73 -2.52
CA TYR A 406 14.72 -20.82 -1.23
C TYR A 406 15.30 -19.95 -0.09
N SER A 407 16.31 -19.11 -0.37
CA SER A 407 16.96 -18.29 0.67
C SER A 407 16.23 -16.97 0.95
N ILE A 408 16.29 -16.53 2.21
CA ILE A 408 15.68 -15.26 2.68
C ILE A 408 16.78 -14.26 3.07
N PHE A 409 17.74 -14.72 3.87
CA PHE A 409 18.75 -13.87 4.51
C PHE A 409 19.62 -13.05 3.56
N PRO A 410 20.16 -13.63 2.48
CA PRO A 410 20.93 -12.89 1.49
C PRO A 410 20.16 -11.68 0.95
N MET A 411 18.85 -11.80 0.83
CA MET A 411 18.00 -10.77 0.24
C MET A 411 17.56 -9.70 1.22
N ILE A 412 17.37 -10.04 2.49
CA ILE A 412 17.21 -9.03 3.55
C ILE A 412 18.49 -8.19 3.67
N PHE A 413 19.66 -8.84 3.62
CA PHE A 413 20.95 -8.13 3.59
C PHE A 413 21.08 -7.27 2.34
N ALA A 414 20.71 -7.80 1.16
CA ALA A 414 20.75 -7.06 -0.09
C ALA A 414 19.90 -5.79 -0.04
N ALA A 415 18.67 -5.89 0.47
CA ALA A 415 17.77 -4.75 0.66
C ALA A 415 18.36 -3.71 1.63
N TRP A 416 18.92 -4.14 2.77
CA TRP A 416 19.58 -3.25 3.71
C TRP A 416 20.80 -2.55 3.09
N MET A 417 21.59 -3.28 2.32
CA MET A 417 22.77 -2.73 1.65
C MET A 417 22.36 -1.74 0.57
N ALA A 418 21.35 -2.07 -0.24
CA ALA A 418 20.79 -1.18 -1.26
C ALA A 418 20.26 0.11 -0.62
N ALA A 419 19.53 0.04 0.50
CA ALA A 419 19.01 1.20 1.21
C ALA A 419 20.10 2.18 1.68
N LYS A 420 21.31 1.66 1.97
CA LYS A 420 22.47 2.48 2.33
C LYS A 420 23.27 2.96 1.12
N LEU A 421 23.34 2.12 0.09
CA LEU A 421 24.15 2.36 -1.10
C LEU A 421 23.49 3.37 -2.03
N GLU A 422 22.18 3.33 -2.20
CA GLU A 422 21.43 4.20 -3.10
C GLU A 422 21.61 5.70 -2.76
N PRO A 423 21.44 6.17 -1.49
CA PRO A 423 21.75 7.56 -1.13
C PRO A 423 23.21 7.93 -1.36
N TRP A 424 24.15 7.00 -1.11
CA TRP A 424 25.56 7.23 -1.36
C TRP A 424 25.84 7.43 -2.85
N ILE A 425 25.30 6.57 -3.72
CA ILE A 425 25.39 6.70 -5.18
C ILE A 425 24.81 8.05 -5.64
N LYS A 426 23.62 8.41 -5.16
CA LYS A 426 22.97 9.69 -5.49
C LYS A 426 23.78 10.90 -5.02
N SER A 427 24.55 10.79 -3.94
CA SER A 427 25.33 11.91 -3.40
C SER A 427 26.45 12.39 -4.33
N TRP A 428 27.09 11.50 -5.08
CA TRP A 428 28.22 11.85 -5.95
C TRP A 428 27.88 11.78 -7.45
N MET A 429 26.84 11.04 -7.85
CA MET A 429 26.50 10.86 -9.27
C MET A 429 25.60 12.00 -9.81
N PRO A 430 25.96 12.61 -10.96
CA PRO A 430 25.13 13.62 -11.62
C PRO A 430 23.75 13.09 -12.06
N LEU A 431 22.72 13.94 -11.96
CA LEU A 431 21.31 13.57 -12.24
C LEU A 431 21.11 12.87 -13.59
N VAL A 432 21.78 13.34 -14.65
CA VAL A 432 21.68 12.80 -16.01
C VAL A 432 22.17 11.35 -16.11
N LEU A 433 23.13 10.95 -15.27
CA LEU A 433 23.68 9.59 -15.26
C LEU A 433 22.87 8.63 -14.38
N ARG A 434 22.06 9.16 -13.43
CA ARG A 434 21.42 8.33 -12.40
C ARG A 434 20.44 7.29 -12.97
N MET A 435 19.70 7.64 -14.02
CA MET A 435 18.70 6.77 -14.62
C MET A 435 19.29 5.43 -15.12
N ILE A 436 20.54 5.44 -15.57
CA ILE A 436 21.19 4.25 -16.15
C ILE A 436 22.21 3.65 -15.18
N PHE A 437 23.06 4.50 -14.58
CA PHE A 437 24.19 4.03 -13.80
C PHE A 437 23.83 3.71 -12.34
N SER A 438 22.78 4.29 -11.75
CA SER A 438 22.39 3.93 -10.37
C SER A 438 21.98 2.46 -10.28
N PRO A 439 21.02 1.98 -11.11
CA PRO A 439 20.61 0.58 -11.04
C PRO A 439 21.76 -0.37 -11.39
N LEU A 440 22.62 -0.01 -12.35
CA LEU A 440 23.78 -0.81 -12.73
C LEU A 440 24.75 -1.00 -11.54
N VAL A 441 25.11 0.09 -10.86
CA VAL A 441 26.06 0.06 -9.75
C VAL A 441 25.44 -0.65 -8.55
N GLU A 442 24.15 -0.44 -8.27
CA GLU A 442 23.45 -1.11 -7.19
C GLU A 442 23.39 -2.63 -7.40
N ILE A 443 22.91 -3.08 -8.58
CA ILE A 443 22.87 -4.51 -8.91
C ILE A 443 24.26 -5.13 -8.80
N PHE A 444 25.28 -4.48 -9.37
CA PHE A 444 26.63 -4.98 -9.36
C PHE A 444 27.21 -5.05 -7.94
N LEU A 445 27.26 -3.93 -7.20
CA LEU A 445 27.90 -3.91 -5.88
C LEU A 445 27.16 -4.76 -4.85
N VAL A 446 25.83 -4.70 -4.83
CA VAL A 446 25.03 -5.48 -3.88
C VAL A 446 25.09 -6.97 -4.24
N GLY A 447 24.83 -7.33 -5.50
CA GLY A 447 24.90 -8.72 -5.95
C GLY A 447 26.27 -9.36 -5.72
N MET A 448 27.34 -8.62 -6.02
CA MET A 448 28.71 -9.06 -5.78
C MET A 448 29.01 -9.26 -4.29
N THR A 449 28.58 -8.35 -3.43
CA THR A 449 28.78 -8.48 -1.99
C THR A 449 28.02 -9.68 -1.44
N VAL A 450 26.79 -9.90 -1.92
CA VAL A 450 26.02 -11.08 -1.52
C VAL A 450 26.75 -12.37 -1.91
N VAL A 451 27.23 -12.47 -3.15
CA VAL A 451 27.88 -13.69 -3.63
C VAL A 451 29.26 -13.93 -3.00
N LEU A 452 30.09 -12.90 -2.89
CA LEU A 452 31.48 -13.04 -2.45
C LEU A 452 31.66 -13.00 -0.94
N VAL A 453 30.75 -12.38 -0.21
CA VAL A 453 30.86 -12.19 1.24
C VAL A 453 29.76 -12.95 1.96
N VAL A 454 28.50 -12.65 1.65
CA VAL A 454 27.37 -13.20 2.40
C VAL A 454 27.21 -14.71 2.17
N GLY A 455 27.37 -15.18 0.94
CA GLY A 455 27.35 -16.61 0.59
C GLY A 455 28.34 -17.43 1.41
N PRO A 456 29.65 -17.15 1.32
CA PRO A 456 30.66 -17.83 2.13
C PRO A 456 30.41 -17.75 3.64
N LEU A 457 29.96 -16.60 4.16
CA LEU A 457 29.61 -16.46 5.57
C LEU A 457 28.46 -17.40 5.97
N ILE A 458 27.41 -17.47 5.15
CA ILE A 458 26.28 -18.38 5.40
C ILE A 458 26.72 -19.83 5.30
N THR A 459 27.57 -20.19 4.33
CA THR A 459 28.07 -21.55 4.18
C THR A 459 28.91 -21.99 5.40
N VAL A 460 29.81 -21.13 5.88
CA VAL A 460 30.59 -21.40 7.11
C VAL A 460 29.69 -21.53 8.33
N ALA A 461 28.72 -20.62 8.49
CA ALA A 461 27.74 -20.69 9.59
C ALA A 461 26.91 -21.98 9.52
N SER A 462 26.46 -22.37 8.32
CA SER A 462 25.71 -23.60 8.08
C SER A 462 26.54 -24.85 8.37
N GLY A 463 27.84 -24.83 8.06
CA GLY A 463 28.78 -25.89 8.44
C GLY A 463 28.94 -26.01 9.96
N ALA A 464 29.03 -24.89 10.68
CA ALA A 464 29.09 -24.91 12.14
C ALA A 464 27.80 -25.46 12.78
N ILE A 465 26.63 -25.07 12.26
CA ILE A 465 25.33 -25.61 12.68
C ILE A 465 25.27 -27.11 12.42
N THR A 466 25.72 -27.55 11.25
CA THR A 466 25.77 -28.96 10.87
C THR A 466 26.62 -29.77 11.85
N ALA A 467 27.83 -29.29 12.17
CA ALA A 467 28.70 -29.92 13.16
C ALA A 467 28.04 -29.96 14.56
N GLY A 468 27.37 -28.89 14.96
CA GLY A 468 26.62 -28.83 16.22
C GLY A 468 25.47 -29.83 16.28
N ILE A 469 24.66 -29.95 15.20
CA ILE A 469 23.57 -30.92 15.11
C ILE A 469 24.12 -32.35 15.17
N GLN A 470 25.20 -32.66 14.45
CA GLN A 470 25.82 -33.98 14.51
C GLN A 470 26.36 -34.31 15.91
N ALA A 471 26.95 -33.33 16.60
CA ALA A 471 27.37 -33.50 18.00
C ALA A 471 26.17 -33.77 18.92
N LEU A 472 25.05 -33.07 18.75
CA LEU A 472 23.83 -33.31 19.52
C LEU A 472 23.24 -34.70 19.25
N LEU A 473 23.24 -35.14 18.00
CA LEU A 473 22.78 -36.49 17.62
C LEU A 473 23.62 -37.62 18.23
N SER A 474 24.84 -37.33 18.70
CA SER A 474 25.68 -38.31 19.43
C SER A 474 25.34 -38.43 20.91
N LEU A 475 24.47 -37.56 21.45
CA LEU A 475 23.94 -37.65 22.80
C LEU A 475 22.85 -38.73 22.90
N THR A 476 22.26 -38.90 24.09
CA THR A 476 21.10 -39.77 24.25
C THR A 476 19.93 -39.28 23.39
N PRO A 477 19.19 -40.18 22.70
CA PRO A 477 18.13 -39.78 21.76
C PRO A 477 17.11 -38.82 22.37
N MET A 478 16.67 -39.06 23.60
CA MET A 478 15.70 -38.18 24.28
C MET A 478 16.19 -36.73 24.44
N ILE A 479 17.47 -36.53 24.77
CA ILE A 479 18.05 -35.19 24.97
C ILE A 479 18.30 -34.54 23.61
N SER A 480 18.87 -35.29 22.67
CA SER A 480 19.08 -34.86 21.30
C SER A 480 17.78 -34.37 20.66
N ASP A 481 16.72 -35.18 20.73
CA ASP A 481 15.42 -34.89 20.13
C ASP A 481 14.78 -33.65 20.76
N ALA A 482 14.82 -33.54 22.09
CA ALA A 482 14.26 -32.39 22.80
C ALA A 482 14.98 -31.07 22.42
N ILE A 483 16.31 -31.09 22.35
CA ILE A 483 17.10 -29.91 21.98
C ILE A 483 16.89 -29.57 20.51
N ILE A 484 17.04 -30.54 19.60
CA ILE A 484 16.93 -30.30 18.16
C ILE A 484 15.51 -29.85 17.81
N ALA A 485 14.46 -30.56 18.24
CA ALA A 485 13.08 -30.17 17.96
C ALA A 485 12.72 -28.80 18.57
N GLY A 486 13.18 -28.53 19.79
CA GLY A 486 12.90 -27.27 20.49
C GLY A 486 13.56 -26.05 19.83
N PHE A 487 14.83 -26.19 19.40
CA PHE A 487 15.59 -25.10 18.80
C PHE A 487 15.49 -25.01 17.28
N TYR A 488 14.97 -26.04 16.59
CA TYR A 488 14.78 -26.01 15.14
C TYR A 488 13.96 -24.80 14.69
N GLN A 489 12.98 -24.38 15.49
CA GLN A 489 12.13 -23.23 15.17
C GLN A 489 12.88 -21.90 15.19
N VAL A 490 13.92 -21.78 16.00
CA VAL A 490 14.82 -20.63 15.96
C VAL A 490 15.55 -20.62 14.61
N LEU A 491 16.02 -21.76 14.12
CA LEU A 491 16.64 -21.87 12.79
C LEU A 491 15.65 -21.55 11.66
N VAL A 492 14.35 -21.86 11.83
CA VAL A 492 13.31 -21.51 10.85
C VAL A 492 13.11 -20.00 10.75
N ILE A 493 13.00 -19.31 11.90
CA ILE A 493 12.90 -17.84 11.95
C ILE A 493 14.08 -17.18 11.22
N PHE A 494 15.28 -17.73 11.44
CA PHE A 494 16.49 -17.24 10.78
C PHE A 494 16.78 -17.89 9.42
N GLY A 495 15.85 -18.64 8.82
CA GLY A 495 16.06 -19.28 7.51
C GLY A 495 17.24 -20.29 7.44
N LEU A 496 17.98 -20.48 8.53
CA LEU A 496 19.15 -21.36 8.65
C LEU A 496 18.76 -22.84 8.71
N HIS A 497 17.47 -23.14 8.84
CA HIS A 497 16.95 -24.51 8.78
C HIS A 497 17.28 -25.23 7.45
N TRP A 498 17.51 -24.50 6.36
CA TRP A 498 17.97 -25.08 5.09
C TRP A 498 19.33 -25.79 5.20
N ALA A 499 20.17 -25.44 6.18
CA ALA A 499 21.41 -26.17 6.46
C ALA A 499 21.17 -27.63 6.88
N VAL A 500 19.97 -27.93 7.41
CA VAL A 500 19.59 -29.26 7.87
C VAL A 500 19.18 -30.18 6.71
N ILE A 501 18.67 -29.60 5.62
CA ILE A 501 18.14 -30.37 4.48
C ILE A 501 19.22 -31.22 3.79
N PRO A 502 20.42 -30.71 3.44
CA PRO A 502 21.48 -31.54 2.87
C PRO A 502 21.90 -32.71 3.77
N ILE A 503 21.83 -32.55 5.11
CA ILE A 503 22.13 -33.62 6.07
C ILE A 503 21.08 -34.72 5.94
N ILE A 504 19.80 -34.34 5.92
CA ILE A 504 18.68 -35.27 5.72
C ILE A 504 18.83 -35.98 4.37
N THR A 505 19.09 -35.24 3.29
CA THR A 505 19.29 -35.81 1.96
C THR A 505 20.47 -36.78 1.92
N ALA A 506 21.60 -36.44 2.57
CA ALA A 506 22.77 -37.32 2.64
C ALA A 506 22.48 -38.60 3.42
N GLN A 507 21.74 -38.52 4.53
CA GLN A 507 21.31 -39.69 5.32
C GLN A 507 20.37 -40.60 4.50
N LEU A 508 19.38 -40.00 3.82
CA LEU A 508 18.44 -40.72 2.96
C LEU A 508 19.08 -41.30 1.69
N SER A 509 20.22 -40.76 1.26
CA SER A 509 21.00 -41.26 0.11
C SER A 509 22.05 -42.29 0.52
N SER A 510 22.20 -42.57 1.81
CA SER A 510 23.16 -43.56 2.32
C SER A 510 22.68 -44.99 2.07
N ALA A 511 23.55 -45.97 2.32
CA ALA A 511 23.21 -47.39 2.16
C ALA A 511 22.00 -47.84 3.02
N HIS A 512 21.69 -47.09 4.08
CA HIS A 512 20.51 -47.27 4.92
C HIS A 512 19.67 -45.97 4.87
N PRO A 513 18.65 -45.90 4.01
CA PRO A 513 17.91 -44.67 3.74
C PRO A 513 16.94 -44.34 4.89
N GLU A 514 17.48 -43.95 6.02
CA GLU A 514 16.75 -43.48 7.20
C GLU A 514 17.35 -42.16 7.71
N SER A 515 16.48 -41.29 8.22
CA SER A 515 16.92 -40.02 8.79
C SER A 515 16.11 -39.72 10.05
N VAL A 516 16.73 -39.99 11.20
CA VAL A 516 16.20 -39.61 12.53
C VAL A 516 15.94 -38.11 12.56
N LEU A 517 16.86 -37.32 12.00
CA LEU A 517 16.76 -35.87 11.90
C LEU A 517 15.51 -35.42 11.13
N ASN A 518 15.18 -36.09 10.02
CA ASN A 518 13.95 -35.82 9.28
C ASN A 518 12.69 -36.11 10.12
N GLY A 519 12.71 -37.19 10.90
CA GLY A 519 11.63 -37.53 11.84
C GLY A 519 11.43 -36.45 12.91
N ILE A 520 12.52 -36.03 13.57
CA ILE A 520 12.50 -34.97 14.61
C ILE A 520 11.90 -33.68 14.03
N VAL A 521 12.42 -33.23 12.88
CA VAL A 521 11.99 -31.99 12.24
C VAL A 521 10.52 -32.05 11.82
N SER A 522 10.09 -33.16 11.21
CA SER A 522 8.71 -33.34 10.74
C SER A 522 7.71 -33.30 11.89
N ILE A 523 8.00 -33.98 13.00
CA ILE A 523 7.15 -33.97 14.20
C ILE A 523 7.06 -32.56 14.79
N SER A 524 8.18 -31.81 14.81
CA SER A 524 8.18 -30.43 15.30
C SER A 524 7.21 -29.53 14.50
N MET A 525 7.11 -29.71 13.19
CA MET A 525 6.18 -28.96 12.33
C MET A 525 4.72 -29.33 12.61
N ILE A 526 4.42 -30.61 12.81
CA ILE A 526 3.08 -31.06 13.21
C ILE A 526 2.71 -30.47 14.58
N ALA A 527 3.64 -30.45 15.53
CA ALA A 527 3.42 -29.88 16.86
C ALA A 527 3.06 -28.39 16.81
N GLN A 528 3.67 -27.62 15.89
CA GLN A 528 3.28 -26.22 15.66
C GLN A 528 1.88 -26.07 15.10
N GLY A 529 1.52 -26.91 14.11
CA GLY A 529 0.16 -26.95 13.58
C GLY A 529 -0.87 -27.26 14.67
N ALA A 530 -0.56 -28.23 15.55
CA ALA A 530 -1.39 -28.55 16.71
C ALA A 530 -1.48 -27.38 17.71
N GLY A 531 -0.37 -26.66 17.95
CA GLY A 531 -0.36 -25.45 18.78
C GLY A 531 -1.24 -24.34 18.21
N ALA A 532 -1.15 -24.07 16.90
CA ALA A 532 -2.00 -23.10 16.21
C ALA A 532 -3.48 -23.51 16.27
N LEU A 533 -3.78 -24.80 16.07
CA LEU A 533 -5.12 -25.35 16.20
C LEU A 533 -5.65 -25.20 17.64
N ALA A 534 -4.82 -25.46 18.66
CA ALA A 534 -5.20 -25.29 20.06
C ALA A 534 -5.51 -23.83 20.40
N VAL A 535 -4.74 -22.88 19.86
CA VAL A 535 -5.06 -21.45 19.97
C VAL A 535 -6.40 -21.16 19.31
N TRP A 536 -6.61 -21.59 18.07
CA TRP A 536 -7.87 -21.40 17.34
C TRP A 536 -9.09 -21.94 18.10
N VAL A 537 -9.01 -23.16 18.65
CA VAL A 537 -10.08 -23.76 19.47
C VAL A 537 -10.34 -22.94 20.74
N LYS A 538 -9.30 -22.35 21.35
CA LYS A 538 -9.40 -21.61 22.60
C LYS A 538 -9.86 -20.16 22.40
N THR A 539 -9.51 -19.54 21.28
CA THR A 539 -10.05 -18.25 20.86
C THR A 539 -11.44 -18.47 20.30
N LYS A 540 -12.44 -18.52 21.20
CA LYS A 540 -13.86 -18.49 20.81
C LYS A 540 -14.08 -17.30 19.87
N HIS A 541 -14.78 -17.56 18.77
CA HIS A 541 -15.33 -16.53 17.87
C HIS A 541 -16.03 -15.41 18.66
#